data_AF-A0A3D3CGB9-F1
#
_entry.id   AF-A0A3D3CGB9-F1
#
_cell.length_a   1.000
_cell.length_b   1.000
_cell.length_c   1.000
_cell.angle_alpha   90.00
_cell.angle_beta   90.00
_cell.angle_gamma   90.00
#
_symmetry.space_group_name_H-M   'P 1'
#
loop_
_entity.id
_entity.type
_entity.pdbx_description
1 polymer ?
#
loop_
_entity_poly.entity_id
_entity_poly.type
_entity_poly.pdbx_seq_one_letter_code
_entity_poly.pdbx_strand_id
1 'polypeptide(L)'
;MGLPEKPLAEFRSVGEIQEAFERQLANLIDHSVISSVVAQKLHMEMVPRPFLSTCVDGCMEKGLDLSKGGAVYNVGPVLTGIGLSVVANGLAAIEKLVFEDRSATLGELAKAMDDDWVGHEDLRKRALAAPKYGNDNEAVDRYAREISDFYYRTTRRHPCDVASSGSRSPRSP
;
A
#
# COMPACT_ATOMS: atom_id res chain seq x y z
N MET A 1 -7.35 -14.33 -3.20
CA MET A 1 -6.15 -13.49 -3.00
C MET A 1 -6.22 -12.74 -1.67
N GLY A 2 -7.40 -12.31 -1.20
CA GLY A 2 -7.55 -11.76 0.15
C GLY A 2 -7.55 -12.83 1.25
N LEU A 3 -7.32 -12.40 2.49
CA LEU A 3 -7.44 -13.20 3.70
C LEU A 3 -8.93 -13.44 4.05
N PRO A 4 -9.28 -14.58 4.68
CA PRO A 4 -10.61 -14.75 5.25
C PRO A 4 -10.80 -13.74 6.39
N GLU A 5 -11.92 -13.02 6.35
CA GLU A 5 -12.32 -12.06 7.38
C GLU A 5 -13.72 -12.42 7.90
N LYS A 6 -14.06 -11.87 9.06
CA LYS A 6 -15.39 -12.08 9.64
C LYS A 6 -16.50 -11.48 8.75
N PRO A 7 -17.75 -11.97 8.85
CA PRO A 7 -18.89 -11.42 8.10
C PRO A 7 -19.08 -9.91 8.34
N LEU A 8 -19.57 -9.20 7.31
CA LEU A 8 -19.80 -7.74 7.38
C LEU A 8 -20.69 -7.31 8.55
N ALA A 9 -21.69 -8.12 8.90
CA ALA A 9 -22.61 -7.84 10.01
C ALA A 9 -21.95 -7.88 11.40
N GLU A 10 -20.75 -8.46 11.51
CA GLU A 10 -20.03 -8.60 12.79
C GLU A 10 -19.06 -7.44 13.06
N PHE A 11 -18.89 -6.50 12.13
CA PHE A 11 -18.09 -5.29 12.35
C PHE A 11 -18.89 -4.27 13.15
N ARG A 12 -18.32 -3.82 14.28
CA ARG A 12 -19.00 -2.93 15.23
C ARG A 12 -18.44 -1.52 15.27
N SER A 13 -17.31 -1.27 14.62
CA SER A 13 -16.70 0.05 14.51
C SER A 13 -15.92 0.19 13.21
N VAL A 14 -15.67 1.45 12.80
CA VAL A 14 -14.77 1.74 11.67
C VAL A 14 -13.34 1.30 11.97
N GLY A 15 -12.91 1.33 13.24
CA GLY A 15 -11.58 0.86 13.65
C GLY A 15 -11.37 -0.62 13.33
N GLU A 16 -12.36 -1.48 13.60
CA GLU A 16 -12.28 -2.90 13.23
C GLU A 16 -12.18 -3.11 11.71
N ILE A 17 -12.83 -2.25 10.92
CA ILE A 17 -12.77 -2.28 9.45
C ILE A 17 -11.40 -1.83 8.96
N GLN A 18 -10.85 -0.76 9.55
CA GLN A 18 -9.50 -0.29 9.24
C GLN A 18 -8.46 -1.36 9.57
N GLU A 19 -8.56 -2.02 10.73
CA GLU A 19 -7.66 -3.12 11.08
C GLU A 19 -7.77 -4.29 10.09
N ALA A 20 -8.98 -4.63 9.63
CA ALA A 20 -9.18 -5.64 8.59
C ALA A 20 -8.55 -5.22 7.26
N PHE A 21 -8.73 -3.96 6.87
CA PHE A 21 -8.08 -3.39 5.69
C PHE A 21 -6.55 -3.47 5.80
N GLU A 22 -5.98 -3.10 6.95
CA GLU A 22 -4.54 -3.16 7.21
C GLU A 22 -4.00 -4.60 7.11
N ARG A 23 -4.74 -5.60 7.60
CA ARG A 23 -4.37 -7.02 7.43
C ARG A 23 -4.35 -7.44 5.96
N GLN A 24 -5.37 -7.04 5.19
CA GLN A 24 -5.44 -7.32 3.75
C GLN A 24 -4.29 -6.63 3.00
N LEU A 25 -4.00 -5.38 3.34
CA LEU A 25 -2.90 -4.60 2.77
C LEU A 25 -1.54 -5.22 3.09
N ALA A 26 -1.32 -5.67 4.33
CA ALA A 26 -0.09 -6.35 4.72
C ALA A 26 0.13 -7.64 3.91
N ASN A 27 -0.92 -8.46 3.77
CA ASN A 27 -0.87 -9.66 2.94
C ASN A 27 -0.52 -9.32 1.48
N LEU A 28 -1.09 -8.25 0.92
CA LEU A 28 -0.76 -7.82 -0.45
C LEU A 28 0.70 -7.34 -0.56
N ILE A 29 1.20 -6.61 0.44
CA ILE A 29 2.60 -6.18 0.51
C ILE A 29 3.52 -7.41 0.51
N ASP A 30 3.25 -8.41 1.34
CA ASP A 30 4.05 -9.64 1.41
C ASP A 30 4.19 -10.32 0.04
N HIS A 31 3.08 -10.50 -0.67
CA HIS A 31 3.08 -11.08 -2.01
C HIS A 31 3.82 -10.20 -3.03
N SER A 32 3.67 -8.88 -2.92
CA SER A 32 4.34 -7.92 -3.82
C SER A 32 5.85 -7.90 -3.62
N VAL A 33 6.32 -8.03 -2.38
CA VAL A 33 7.73 -8.17 -2.04
C VAL A 33 8.30 -9.45 -2.65
N ILE A 34 7.62 -10.59 -2.45
CA ILE A 34 8.05 -11.88 -3.01
C ILE A 34 8.19 -11.77 -4.53
N SER A 35 7.17 -11.23 -5.20
CA SER A 35 7.18 -11.02 -6.65
C SER A 35 8.35 -10.13 -7.10
N SER A 36 8.57 -9.01 -6.40
CA SER A 36 9.65 -8.07 -6.72
C SER A 36 11.03 -8.68 -6.56
N VAL A 37 11.27 -9.43 -5.48
CA VAL A 37 12.56 -10.10 -5.22
C VAL A 37 12.82 -11.19 -6.26
N VAL A 38 11.80 -11.97 -6.63
CA VAL A 38 11.93 -12.98 -7.70
C VAL A 38 12.27 -12.32 -9.04
N ALA A 39 11.58 -11.22 -9.39
CA ALA A 39 11.88 -10.48 -10.63
C ALA A 39 13.31 -9.92 -10.63
N GLN A 40 13.80 -9.40 -9.49
CA GLN A 40 15.19 -8.94 -9.37
C GLN A 40 16.19 -10.08 -9.56
N LYS A 41 15.95 -11.26 -8.98
CA LYS A 41 16.81 -12.44 -9.17
C LYS A 41 16.89 -12.86 -10.63
N LEU A 42 15.74 -12.92 -11.30
CA LEU A 42 15.67 -13.23 -12.73
C LEU A 42 16.43 -12.19 -13.58
N HIS A 43 16.31 -10.90 -13.25
CA HIS A 43 17.07 -9.86 -13.92
C HIS A 43 18.59 -9.97 -13.70
N MET A 44 19.05 -10.39 -12.51
CA MET A 44 20.48 -10.61 -12.24
C MET A 44 21.09 -11.73 -13.08
N GLU A 45 20.29 -12.76 -13.41
CA GLU A 45 20.76 -13.94 -14.13
C GLU A 45 20.62 -13.81 -15.65
N MET A 46 19.49 -13.26 -16.11
CA MET A 46 19.12 -13.29 -17.53
C MET A 46 19.28 -11.96 -18.26
N VAL A 47 19.36 -10.84 -17.54
CA VAL A 47 19.31 -9.49 -18.14
C VAL A 47 20.43 -8.59 -17.59
N PRO A 48 21.71 -8.93 -17.84
CA PRO A 48 22.81 -8.02 -17.51
C PRO A 48 22.67 -6.72 -18.31
N ARG A 49 23.07 -5.59 -17.70
CA ARG A 49 22.87 -4.24 -18.25
C ARG A 49 24.21 -3.53 -18.45
N PRO A 50 25.10 -4.04 -19.33
CA PRO A 50 26.47 -3.53 -19.46
C PRO A 50 26.52 -2.04 -19.80
N PHE A 51 25.67 -1.57 -20.72
CA PHE A 51 25.62 -0.15 -21.08
C PHE A 51 25.25 0.74 -19.87
N LEU A 52 24.17 0.39 -19.16
CA LEU A 52 23.75 1.16 -17.97
C LEU A 52 24.80 1.11 -16.87
N SER A 53 25.48 -0.04 -16.69
CA SER A 53 26.57 -0.18 -15.73
C SER A 53 27.74 0.77 -16.01
N THR A 54 28.02 1.10 -17.28
CA THR A 54 29.06 2.11 -17.62
C THR A 54 28.64 3.55 -17.30
N CYS A 55 27.34 3.80 -17.13
CA CYS A 55 26.79 5.12 -16.83
C CYS A 55 26.53 5.36 -15.34
N VAL A 56 26.83 4.38 -14.47
CA VAL A 56 26.55 4.45 -13.03
C VAL A 56 27.82 4.20 -12.22
N ASP A 57 28.19 5.19 -11.41
CA ASP A 57 29.36 5.13 -10.53
C ASP A 57 29.33 3.89 -9.62
N GLY A 58 30.50 3.31 -9.38
CA GLY A 58 30.70 2.12 -8.54
C GLY A 58 30.74 0.82 -9.33
N CYS A 59 30.04 0.73 -10.47
CA CYS A 59 29.96 -0.51 -11.25
C CYS A 59 31.32 -0.88 -11.86
N MET A 60 32.04 0.11 -12.40
CA MET A 60 33.36 -0.07 -12.99
C MET A 60 34.42 -0.39 -11.93
N GLU A 61 34.42 0.34 -10.81
CA GLU A 61 35.36 0.15 -9.70
C GLU A 61 35.22 -1.23 -9.06
N LYS A 62 33.98 -1.75 -8.97
CA LYS A 62 33.69 -3.07 -8.40
C LYS A 62 33.74 -4.20 -9.43
N GLY A 63 33.78 -3.90 -10.73
CA GLY A 63 33.65 -4.89 -11.81
C GLY A 63 32.32 -5.66 -11.76
N LEU A 64 31.25 -5.01 -11.26
CA LEU A 64 29.94 -5.62 -11.05
C LEU A 64 28.88 -4.88 -11.87
N ASP A 65 28.01 -5.66 -12.52
CA ASP A 65 26.85 -5.10 -13.21
C ASP A 65 25.89 -4.40 -12.24
N LEU A 66 25.19 -3.38 -12.73
CA LEU A 66 24.14 -2.67 -12.01
C LEU A 66 23.10 -3.62 -11.41
N SER A 67 22.68 -4.65 -12.15
CA SER A 67 21.72 -5.64 -11.66
C SER A 67 22.21 -6.39 -10.42
N LYS A 68 23.54 -6.53 -10.26
CA LYS A 68 24.19 -7.25 -9.17
C LYS A 68 24.68 -6.31 -8.06
N GLY A 69 24.18 -5.08 -8.02
CA GLY A 69 24.49 -4.11 -6.96
C GLY A 69 25.79 -3.33 -7.17
N GLY A 70 26.28 -3.21 -8.42
CA GLY A 70 27.50 -2.46 -8.74
C GLY A 70 27.48 -0.99 -8.31
N ALA A 71 26.30 -0.36 -8.28
CA ALA A 71 26.15 1.07 -7.94
C ALA A 71 26.74 1.43 -6.56
N VAL A 72 27.15 2.69 -6.38
CA VAL A 72 27.54 3.23 -5.05
C VAL A 72 26.39 3.10 -4.04
N TYR A 73 25.17 3.40 -4.46
CA TYR A 73 23.96 3.29 -3.63
C TYR A 73 22.94 2.38 -4.29
N ASN A 74 22.44 1.42 -3.52
CA ASN A 74 21.36 0.53 -3.94
C ASN A 74 20.17 0.75 -3.00
N VAL A 75 19.08 1.30 -3.54
CA VAL A 75 17.82 1.53 -2.81
C VAL A 75 16.69 0.87 -3.56
N GLY A 76 15.87 0.10 -2.85
CA GLY A 76 14.69 -0.58 -3.42
C GLY A 76 14.69 -2.09 -3.15
N PRO A 77 13.83 -2.86 -3.87
CA PRO A 77 12.88 -2.40 -4.87
C PRO A 77 11.77 -1.54 -4.27
N VAL A 78 11.30 -0.54 -5.03
CA VAL A 78 10.22 0.34 -4.59
C VAL A 78 8.90 -0.36 -4.87
N LEU A 79 8.07 -0.48 -3.83
CA LEU A 79 6.66 -0.79 -3.98
C LEU A 79 5.87 0.51 -4.02
N THR A 80 4.95 0.64 -4.98
CA THR A 80 4.11 1.83 -5.13
C THR A 80 2.71 1.54 -4.60
N GLY A 81 2.32 2.24 -3.55
CA GLY A 81 0.93 2.25 -3.06
C GLY A 81 0.12 3.33 -3.79
N ILE A 82 -0.95 2.94 -4.47
CA ILE A 82 -1.85 3.86 -5.18
C ILE A 82 -3.22 3.86 -4.48
N GLY A 83 -3.87 5.01 -4.42
CA GLY A 83 -5.26 5.11 -3.93
C GLY A 83 -5.41 5.51 -2.46
N LEU A 84 -4.41 6.17 -1.85
CA LEU A 84 -4.48 6.61 -0.45
C LEU A 84 -5.72 7.45 -0.15
N SER A 85 -6.03 8.42 -1.02
CA SER A 85 -7.23 9.27 -0.89
C SER A 85 -8.52 8.49 -1.04
N VAL A 86 -8.54 7.45 -1.88
CA VAL A 86 -9.72 6.60 -2.08
C VAL A 86 -10.03 5.82 -0.81
N VAL A 87 -9.01 5.23 -0.17
CA VAL A 87 -9.19 4.49 1.08
C VAL A 87 -9.61 5.43 2.21
N ALA A 88 -8.94 6.57 2.37
CA ALA A 88 -9.30 7.55 3.40
C ALA A 88 -10.76 8.04 3.25
N ASN A 89 -11.17 8.37 2.02
CA ASN A 89 -12.55 8.76 1.73
C ASN A 89 -13.55 7.63 1.96
N GLY A 90 -13.19 6.39 1.64
CA GLY A 90 -14.03 5.21 1.87
C GLY A 90 -14.27 4.96 3.36
N LEU A 91 -13.21 4.98 4.17
CA LEU A 91 -13.30 4.84 5.62
C LEU A 91 -14.12 5.96 6.25
N ALA A 92 -13.91 7.21 5.85
CA ALA A 92 -14.68 8.35 6.34
C ALA A 92 -16.17 8.27 5.94
N ALA A 93 -16.48 7.78 4.73
CA ALA A 93 -17.87 7.57 4.31
C ALA A 93 -18.55 6.46 5.12
N ILE A 94 -17.83 5.37 5.41
CA ILE A 94 -18.34 4.27 6.25
C ILE A 94 -18.57 4.75 7.68
N GLU A 95 -17.59 5.43 8.28
CA GLU A 95 -17.69 6.00 9.62
C GLU A 95 -18.93 6.88 9.74
N LYS A 96 -19.06 7.85 8.84
CA LYS A 96 -20.16 8.79 8.86
C LYS A 96 -21.51 8.12 8.64
N LEU A 97 -21.68 7.34 7.56
CA LEU A 97 -23.00 6.84 7.18
C LEU A 97 -23.49 5.70 8.08
N VAL A 98 -22.59 4.84 8.55
CA VAL A 98 -22.96 3.63 9.30
C VAL A 98 -22.87 3.85 10.80
N PHE A 99 -21.79 4.45 11.29
CA PHE A 99 -21.50 4.48 12.73
C PHE A 99 -21.95 5.80 13.39
N GLU A 100 -21.78 6.94 12.72
CA GLU A 100 -22.20 8.26 13.22
C GLU A 100 -23.69 8.54 12.93
N ASP A 101 -24.04 8.71 11.66
CA ASP A 101 -25.40 9.09 11.22
C ASP A 101 -26.39 7.90 11.28
N ARG A 102 -25.86 6.66 11.27
CA ARG A 102 -26.63 5.41 11.24
C ARG A 102 -27.73 5.40 10.16
N SER A 103 -27.44 6.04 9.04
CA SER A 103 -28.37 6.24 7.93
C SER A 103 -28.29 5.12 6.87
N ALA A 104 -27.33 4.21 7.02
CA ALA A 104 -27.17 2.99 6.25
C ALA A 104 -26.47 1.92 7.09
N THR A 105 -26.60 0.67 6.68
CA THR A 105 -25.84 -0.47 7.23
C THR A 105 -24.66 -0.82 6.33
N LEU A 106 -23.67 -1.56 6.87
CA LEU A 106 -22.58 -2.10 6.04
C LEU A 106 -23.09 -3.00 4.92
N GLY A 107 -24.16 -3.78 5.17
CA GLY A 107 -24.77 -4.64 4.16
C GLY A 107 -25.43 -3.85 3.02
N GLU A 108 -26.13 -2.76 3.34
CA GLU A 108 -26.71 -1.87 2.33
C GLU A 108 -25.63 -1.18 1.48
N LEU A 109 -24.56 -0.69 2.11
CA LEU A 109 -23.42 -0.11 1.38
C LEU A 109 -22.72 -1.15 0.49
N ALA A 110 -22.49 -2.36 0.99
CA ALA A 110 -21.89 -3.44 0.22
C ALA A 110 -22.74 -3.80 -0.99
N LYS A 111 -24.05 -4.00 -0.79
CA LYS A 111 -24.99 -4.26 -1.88
C LYS A 111 -25.03 -3.12 -2.89
N ALA A 112 -25.06 -1.87 -2.43
CA ALA A 112 -25.04 -0.72 -3.32
C ALA A 112 -23.75 -0.66 -4.16
N MET A 113 -22.60 -1.06 -3.62
CA MET A 113 -21.36 -1.17 -4.38
C MET A 113 -21.37 -2.34 -5.37
N ASP A 114 -21.92 -3.49 -4.98
CA ASP A 114 -22.07 -4.66 -5.87
C ASP A 114 -22.99 -4.37 -7.06
N ASP A 115 -24.03 -3.56 -6.84
CA ASP A 115 -24.98 -3.11 -7.87
C ASP A 115 -24.45 -1.90 -8.69
N ASP A 116 -23.18 -1.50 -8.52
CA ASP A 116 -22.59 -0.27 -9.09
C ASP A 116 -23.48 0.98 -8.89
N TRP A 117 -24.07 1.06 -7.71
CA TRP A 117 -24.99 2.11 -7.24
C TRP A 117 -26.32 2.23 -8.00
N VAL A 118 -26.62 1.31 -8.93
CA VAL A 118 -27.87 1.32 -9.70
C VAL A 118 -29.04 1.02 -8.78
N GLY A 119 -30.00 1.94 -8.66
CA GLY A 119 -31.12 1.84 -7.73
C GLY A 119 -30.79 2.24 -6.29
N HIS A 120 -29.58 2.75 -6.04
CA HIS A 120 -29.10 3.22 -4.73
C HIS A 120 -28.61 4.68 -4.80
N GLU A 121 -29.20 5.50 -5.67
CA GLU A 121 -28.72 6.83 -6.02
C GLU A 121 -28.66 7.78 -4.82
N ASP A 122 -29.63 7.70 -3.90
CA ASP A 122 -29.66 8.55 -2.71
C ASP A 122 -28.61 8.11 -1.67
N LEU A 123 -28.28 6.83 -1.60
CA LEU A 123 -27.16 6.35 -0.79
C LEU A 123 -25.83 6.83 -1.39
N ARG A 124 -25.69 6.76 -2.72
CA ARG A 124 -24.51 7.27 -3.45
C ARG A 124 -24.30 8.76 -3.21
N LYS A 125 -25.35 9.58 -3.30
CA LYS A 125 -25.29 11.03 -3.02
C LYS A 125 -24.80 11.30 -1.61
N ARG A 126 -25.30 10.57 -0.61
CA ARG A 126 -24.85 10.69 0.78
C ARG A 126 -23.38 10.29 0.96
N ALA A 127 -22.94 9.20 0.31
CA ALA A 127 -21.54 8.77 0.34
C ALA A 127 -20.61 9.80 -0.32
N LEU A 128 -21.03 10.43 -1.43
CA LEU A 128 -20.28 11.51 -2.07
C LEU A 128 -20.23 12.77 -1.19
N ALA A 129 -21.31 13.09 -0.48
CA ALA A 129 -21.39 14.24 0.43
C ALA A 129 -20.67 14.04 1.77
N ALA A 130 -20.27 12.82 2.12
CA ALA A 130 -19.44 12.57 3.29
C ALA A 130 -18.12 13.37 3.22
N PRO A 131 -17.47 13.66 4.35
CA PRO A 131 -16.16 14.32 4.38
C PRO A 131 -15.15 13.69 3.42
N LYS A 132 -14.26 14.52 2.84
CA LYS A 132 -13.27 14.10 1.84
C LYS A 132 -11.88 14.62 2.20
N TYR A 133 -10.88 13.77 2.00
CA TYR A 133 -9.46 14.05 2.14
C TYR A 133 -9.05 15.25 1.30
N GLY A 134 -8.17 16.08 1.84
CA GLY A 134 -7.62 17.26 1.15
C GLY A 134 -8.45 18.53 1.26
N ASN A 135 -9.45 18.57 2.15
CA ASN A 135 -10.24 19.76 2.47
C ASN A 135 -9.97 20.28 3.89
N ASP A 136 -8.77 20.05 4.43
CA ASP A 136 -8.38 20.43 5.79
C ASP A 136 -9.35 19.89 6.86
N ASN A 137 -9.68 18.60 6.74
CA ASN A 137 -10.61 17.93 7.63
C ASN A 137 -9.88 16.81 8.35
N GLU A 138 -9.44 17.09 9.58
CA GLU A 138 -8.66 16.18 10.41
C GLU A 138 -9.33 14.80 10.60
N ALA A 139 -10.67 14.73 10.60
CA ALA A 139 -11.39 13.46 10.75
C ALA A 139 -11.15 12.52 9.55
N VAL A 140 -10.85 13.04 8.36
CA VAL A 140 -10.53 12.25 7.16
C VAL A 140 -9.02 12.16 6.95
N ASP A 141 -8.32 13.26 7.18
CA ASP A 141 -6.88 13.37 6.94
C ASP A 141 -6.09 12.44 7.87
N ARG A 142 -6.61 12.14 9.07
CA ARG A 142 -6.05 11.11 9.97
C ARG A 142 -5.93 9.73 9.30
N TYR A 143 -6.92 9.31 8.51
CA TYR A 143 -6.90 7.99 7.87
C TYR A 143 -5.77 7.91 6.84
N ALA A 144 -5.58 8.97 6.06
CA ALA A 144 -4.48 9.03 5.11
C ALA A 144 -3.11 8.95 5.81
N ARG A 145 -2.95 9.65 6.95
CA ARG A 145 -1.73 9.56 7.76
C ARG A 145 -1.51 8.14 8.28
N GLU A 146 -2.51 7.56 8.94
CA GLU A 146 -2.42 6.23 9.56
C GLU A 146 -2.12 5.13 8.54
N ILE A 147 -2.81 5.12 7.40
CA ILE A 147 -2.59 4.13 6.33
C ILE A 147 -1.21 4.32 5.70
N SER A 148 -0.78 5.56 5.47
CA SER A 148 0.56 5.84 4.94
C SER A 148 1.66 5.36 5.91
N ASP A 149 1.50 5.64 7.20
CA ASP A 149 2.43 5.21 8.24
C ASP A 149 2.43 3.69 8.40
N PHE A 150 1.27 3.04 8.28
CA PHE A 150 1.17 1.59 8.25
C PHE A 150 1.88 1.00 7.04
N TYR A 151 1.61 1.52 5.83
CA TYR A 151 2.26 1.08 4.60
C TYR A 151 3.78 1.19 4.69
N TYR A 152 4.28 2.33 5.17
CA TYR A 152 5.71 2.55 5.36
C TYR A 152 6.33 1.59 6.37
N ARG A 153 5.71 1.41 7.54
CA ARG A 153 6.22 0.48 8.56
C ARG A 153 6.22 -0.96 8.07
N THR A 154 5.17 -1.39 7.38
CA THR A 154 5.04 -2.76 6.88
C THR A 154 6.03 -3.04 5.76
N THR A 155 6.15 -2.17 4.75
CA THR A 155 7.14 -2.33 3.68
C THR A 155 8.58 -2.37 4.20
N ARG A 156 8.92 -1.54 5.20
CA ARG A 156 10.26 -1.53 5.81
C ARG A 156 10.63 -2.79 6.59
N ARG A 157 9.68 -3.65 6.95
CA ARG A 157 9.98 -4.96 7.58
C ARG A 157 10.62 -5.95 6.61
N HIS A 158 10.57 -5.68 5.32
CA HIS A 158 11.17 -6.51 4.28
C HIS A 158 12.51 -5.92 3.82
N PRO A 159 13.65 -6.32 4.42
CA PRO A 159 14.94 -5.89 3.92
C PRO A 159 15.19 -6.46 2.52
N CYS A 160 15.74 -5.65 1.62
CA CYS A 160 16.22 -6.13 0.34
C CYS A 160 17.63 -6.71 0.49
N ASP A 161 17.78 -8.01 0.20
CA ASP A 161 19.06 -8.71 0.31
C ASP A 161 20.05 -8.39 -0.82
N VAL A 162 19.60 -7.79 -1.92
CA VAL A 162 20.48 -7.48 -3.06
C VAL A 162 21.53 -6.42 -2.69
N ALA A 163 21.26 -5.58 -1.69
CA ALA A 163 22.21 -4.59 -1.17
C ALA A 163 23.14 -5.12 -0.07
N SER A 164 22.89 -6.32 0.48
CA SER A 164 23.59 -6.81 1.68
C SER A 164 24.84 -7.65 1.38
N SER A 165 25.04 -8.07 0.13
CA SER A 165 26.21 -8.86 -0.29
C SER A 165 27.45 -8.03 -0.64
N GLY A 166 27.34 -6.69 -0.69
CA GLY A 166 28.45 -5.79 -0.99
C GLY A 166 28.38 -4.49 -0.18
N SER A 167 29.03 -4.47 0.98
CA SER A 167 29.18 -3.32 1.89
C SER A 167 27.89 -2.76 2.50
N ARG A 168 27.63 -3.09 3.78
CA ARG A 168 26.84 -2.18 4.63
C ARG A 168 27.61 -0.86 4.68
N SER A 169 27.06 0.22 4.12
CA SER A 169 27.57 1.54 4.43
C SER A 169 27.48 1.76 5.94
N PRO A 170 28.49 2.34 6.61
CA PRO A 170 28.39 2.63 8.02
C PRO A 170 27.18 3.52 8.24
N ARG A 171 26.32 3.14 9.19
CA ARG A 171 25.27 4.04 9.67
C ARG A 171 25.97 5.31 10.14
N SER A 172 25.65 6.44 9.52
CA SER A 172 26.08 7.74 10.02
C SER A 172 25.58 7.92 11.47
N PRO A 173 26.38 8.57 12.34
CA PRO A 173 26.11 8.69 13.76
C PRO A 173 24.80 9.40 14.10
#